data_AF-A0A9W8FGR6-F1
#
_entry.id   AF-A0A9W8FGR6-F1
#
_cell.length_a   1.000
_cell.length_b   1.000
_cell.length_c   1.000
_cell.angle_alpha   90.00
_cell.angle_beta   90.00
_cell.angle_gamma   90.00
#
_symmetry.space_group_name_H-M   'P 1'
#
loop_
_entity.id
_entity.type
_entity.pdbx_description
1 polymer ?
#
loop_
_entity_poly.entity_id
_entity_poly.type
_entity_poly.pdbx_seq_one_letter_code
_entity_poly.pdbx_strand_id
1 'polypeptide(L)'
;MLNIISSTVRIGATRLESTTRILGRTASTQSEARPATVCPPDEYKGSSNYVPGKQGYAPGFPPPKKWRDAVKPKPAPKLPTDLPAPSPKQNKVPTNTKSANDALRQYRQKLRQKRYSYMHENLVTEQRKRETRQESREKAHKLVEERRQKLIKERNEYIEKLRADPMSTENVLNAEGRTLMPNLPEEAQNGDGKKPRLHTLEPGYKLQPPRVSVSIPREANELRNKERVKNRNLTREQQHETRMQALMTLYHESASFVHYGNLNKMVHQCVDVLAISQPSLTEMTDNLNDNGGVITGAESARRTIEMRNMLQGTAGRQSKVGYEGLLRWKKENGGSEEQA
;
A
#
# COMPACT_ATOMS: atom_id res chain seq x y z
N MET A 1 36.97 -18.39 27.06
CA MET A 1 36.25 -19.56 27.61
C MET A 1 34.80 -19.47 27.14
N LEU A 2 34.40 -20.30 26.18
CA LEU A 2 33.07 -20.26 25.56
C LEU A 2 32.25 -21.45 26.07
N ASN A 3 31.16 -21.16 26.77
CA ASN A 3 30.22 -22.18 27.25
C ASN A 3 29.25 -22.54 26.12
N ILE A 4 29.34 -23.78 25.65
CA ILE A 4 28.41 -24.38 24.69
C ILE A 4 27.28 -25.03 25.50
N ILE A 5 26.07 -24.51 25.39
CA ILE A 5 24.86 -25.13 25.95
C ILE A 5 24.28 -26.05 24.88
N SER A 6 24.45 -27.36 25.06
CA SER A 6 23.79 -28.38 24.24
C SER A 6 22.42 -28.69 24.84
N SER A 7 21.36 -28.53 24.04
CA SER A 7 20.00 -28.96 24.40
C SER A 7 19.58 -30.17 23.56
N THR A 8 19.57 -31.34 24.19
CA THR A 8 18.97 -32.56 23.62
C THR A 8 17.47 -32.58 23.91
N VAL A 9 16.64 -32.53 22.85
CA VAL A 9 15.18 -32.74 22.94
C VAL A 9 14.89 -34.21 22.69
N ARG A 10 14.42 -34.93 23.71
CA ARG A 10 13.79 -36.25 23.57
C ARG A 10 12.28 -36.07 23.52
N ILE A 11 11.65 -36.51 22.44
CA ILE A 11 10.21 -36.50 22.27
C ILE A 11 9.67 -37.80 22.88
N GLY A 12 9.07 -37.68 24.05
CA GLY A 12 8.27 -38.73 24.70
C GLY A 12 7.01 -38.09 25.26
N ALA A 13 5.85 -38.58 24.82
CA ALA A 13 4.55 -38.05 25.20
C ALA A 13 4.18 -38.47 26.63
N THR A 14 4.52 -37.64 27.61
CA THR A 14 3.92 -37.65 28.95
C THR A 14 3.67 -36.22 29.41
N ARG A 15 2.46 -35.98 29.91
CA ARG A 15 1.91 -34.71 30.39
C ARG A 15 2.89 -34.02 31.35
N LEU A 16 3.44 -32.88 30.95
CA LEU A 16 4.36 -32.07 31.76
C LEU A 16 3.56 -31.12 32.65
N GLU A 17 3.59 -31.35 33.96
CA GLU A 17 3.32 -30.31 34.96
C GLU A 17 4.52 -29.36 34.97
N SER A 18 4.35 -28.15 34.39
CA SER A 18 5.44 -27.17 34.36
C SER A 18 5.46 -26.36 35.66
N THR A 19 6.21 -26.81 36.65
CA THR A 19 6.63 -25.99 37.78
C THR A 19 7.82 -25.12 37.39
N THR A 20 7.59 -23.86 37.08
CA THR A 20 8.65 -22.86 36.87
C THR A 20 9.12 -22.29 38.21
N ARG A 21 10.35 -22.64 38.63
CA ARG A 21 11.05 -21.98 39.74
C ARG A 21 11.83 -20.78 39.21
N ILE A 22 11.38 -19.58 39.55
CA ILE A 22 12.12 -18.33 39.32
C ILE A 22 12.53 -17.77 40.70
N LEU A 23 13.83 -17.68 40.95
CA LEU A 23 14.45 -16.90 42.04
C LEU A 23 13.89 -17.13 43.46
N GLY A 24 14.01 -18.36 43.98
CA GLY A 24 14.00 -18.60 45.44
C GLY A 24 12.71 -18.30 46.22
N ARG A 25 11.61 -17.93 45.55
CA ARG A 25 10.29 -17.82 46.16
C ARG A 25 9.37 -18.89 45.59
N THR A 26 9.00 -19.86 46.42
CA THR A 26 7.94 -20.82 46.13
C THR A 26 6.60 -20.10 46.19
N ALA A 27 6.13 -19.57 45.06
CA ALA A 27 4.75 -19.13 44.93
C ALA A 27 3.86 -20.39 44.86
N SER A 28 3.37 -20.83 46.01
CA SER A 28 2.26 -21.77 46.09
C SER A 28 1.00 -21.01 45.65
N THR A 29 0.59 -21.21 44.40
CA THR A 29 -0.76 -20.85 43.97
C THR A 29 -1.72 -21.89 44.55
N GLN A 30 -2.10 -21.71 45.82
CA GLN A 30 -3.36 -22.29 46.29
C GLN A 30 -4.47 -21.60 45.51
N SER A 31 -5.11 -22.34 44.61
CA SER A 31 -6.37 -21.95 44.01
C SER A 31 -7.46 -21.97 45.08
N GLU A 32 -7.46 -20.98 45.97
CA GLU A 32 -8.64 -20.69 46.78
C GLU A 32 -9.73 -20.26 45.80
N ALA A 33 -10.67 -21.19 45.55
CA ALA A 33 -11.92 -20.92 44.89
C ALA A 33 -12.66 -19.86 45.71
N ARG A 34 -12.45 -18.58 45.35
CA ARG A 34 -13.22 -17.48 45.94
C ARG A 34 -14.70 -17.79 45.71
N PRO A 35 -15.55 -17.73 46.76
CA PRO A 35 -16.97 -17.94 46.60
C PRO A 35 -17.48 -16.94 45.57
N ALA A 36 -18.13 -17.48 44.52
CA ALA A 36 -18.70 -16.70 43.44
C ALA A 36 -19.58 -15.62 44.08
N THR A 37 -19.12 -14.37 44.01
CA THR A 37 -19.90 -13.23 44.47
C THR A 37 -21.10 -13.19 43.55
N VAL A 38 -22.25 -13.64 44.06
CA VAL A 38 -23.53 -13.65 43.37
C VAL A 38 -23.91 -12.19 43.15
N CYS A 39 -23.46 -11.61 42.04
CA CYS A 39 -23.97 -10.34 41.58
C CYS A 39 -25.44 -10.56 41.19
N PRO A 40 -26.37 -9.74 41.70
CA PRO A 40 -27.77 -9.81 41.30
C PRO A 40 -27.90 -9.62 39.78
N PRO A 41 -28.92 -10.25 39.15
CA PRO A 41 -29.05 -10.33 37.70
C PRO A 41 -29.63 -9.04 37.15
N ASP A 42 -28.86 -7.95 37.19
CA ASP A 42 -29.11 -6.85 36.28
C ASP A 42 -28.72 -7.33 34.89
N GLU A 43 -29.72 -7.68 34.06
CA GLU A 43 -29.53 -8.17 32.70
C GLU A 43 -28.71 -7.17 31.88
N TYR A 44 -27.41 -7.43 31.80
CA TYR A 44 -26.51 -6.67 30.95
C TYR A 44 -26.91 -6.88 29.49
N LYS A 45 -27.46 -5.87 28.82
CA LYS A 45 -27.97 -5.97 27.44
C LYS A 45 -26.88 -6.15 26.36
N GLY A 46 -25.61 -6.24 26.76
CA GLY A 46 -24.47 -6.32 25.86
C GLY A 46 -23.94 -4.93 25.48
N SER A 47 -22.71 -4.89 24.98
CA SER A 47 -22.14 -3.63 24.48
C SER A 47 -22.83 -3.16 23.20
N SER A 48 -22.92 -1.84 22.98
CA SER A 48 -23.59 -1.25 21.80
C SER A 48 -23.03 -1.74 20.45
N ASN A 49 -21.77 -2.18 20.43
CA ASN A 49 -21.06 -2.64 19.22
C ASN A 49 -20.88 -4.16 19.22
N TYR A 50 -21.73 -4.91 19.94
CA TYR A 50 -21.60 -6.36 20.05
C TYR A 50 -21.83 -7.04 18.69
N VAL A 51 -20.83 -7.79 18.26
CA VAL A 51 -20.89 -8.71 17.12
C VAL A 51 -20.41 -10.07 17.62
N PRO A 52 -21.28 -11.10 17.66
CA PRO A 52 -20.95 -12.41 18.18
C PRO A 52 -19.64 -12.96 17.57
N GLY A 53 -18.71 -13.36 18.45
CA GLY A 53 -17.41 -13.92 18.05
C GLY A 53 -16.42 -12.94 17.41
N LYS A 54 -16.73 -11.64 17.33
CA LYS A 54 -15.85 -10.64 16.70
C LYS A 54 -15.50 -9.47 17.61
N GLN A 55 -16.49 -8.76 18.15
CA GLN A 55 -16.29 -7.50 18.88
C GLN A 55 -17.35 -7.30 19.97
N GLY A 56 -16.97 -6.58 21.03
CA GLY A 56 -17.87 -6.19 22.11
C GLY A 56 -18.12 -7.26 23.18
N TYR A 57 -18.73 -6.84 24.28
CA TYR A 57 -19.16 -7.71 25.37
C TYR A 57 -20.54 -8.29 25.05
N ALA A 58 -20.68 -9.59 25.23
CA ALA A 58 -21.92 -10.31 25.00
C ALA A 58 -23.01 -9.90 26.02
N PRO A 59 -24.30 -9.99 25.66
CA PRO A 59 -25.37 -9.85 26.63
C PRO A 59 -25.19 -10.88 27.76
N GLY A 60 -25.42 -10.45 29.00
CA GLY A 60 -25.22 -11.25 30.22
C GLY A 60 -23.77 -11.30 30.75
N PHE A 61 -22.78 -10.81 29.99
CA PHE A 61 -21.38 -10.78 30.39
C PHE A 61 -20.89 -9.34 30.48
N PRO A 62 -21.15 -8.62 31.60
CA PRO A 62 -20.70 -7.25 31.75
C PRO A 62 -19.17 -7.17 31.73
N PRO A 63 -18.59 -6.06 31.24
CA PRO A 63 -17.17 -5.85 31.29
C PRO A 63 -16.64 -5.86 32.73
N PRO A 64 -15.34 -6.17 32.92
CA PRO A 64 -14.72 -6.07 34.23
C PRO A 64 -14.90 -4.69 34.86
N LYS A 65 -15.02 -4.64 36.18
CA LYS A 65 -15.18 -3.39 36.94
C LYS A 65 -14.10 -2.37 36.52
N LYS A 66 -14.53 -1.15 36.14
CA LYS A 66 -13.71 -0.03 35.60
C LYS A 66 -13.32 -0.11 34.13
N TRP A 67 -13.73 -1.14 33.39
CA TRP A 67 -13.56 -1.18 31.94
C TRP A 67 -14.73 -0.50 31.24
N ARG A 68 -14.50 0.01 30.04
CA ARG A 68 -15.57 0.60 29.22
C ARG A 68 -16.20 -0.48 28.36
N ASP A 69 -17.53 -0.48 28.31
CA ASP A 69 -18.36 -1.39 27.51
C ASP A 69 -18.14 -1.20 26.01
N ALA A 70 -18.04 0.04 25.57
CA ALA A 70 -17.87 0.41 24.17
C ALA A 70 -16.47 0.96 23.92
N VAL A 71 -15.97 0.71 22.71
CA VAL A 71 -14.74 1.32 22.21
C VAL A 71 -14.93 2.83 22.18
N LYS A 72 -14.00 3.56 22.79
CA LYS A 72 -14.04 5.03 22.79
C LYS A 72 -14.07 5.54 21.34
N PRO A 73 -15.04 6.40 20.95
CA PRO A 73 -15.05 6.95 19.61
C PRO A 73 -13.72 7.65 19.33
N LYS A 74 -13.20 7.47 18.12
CA LYS A 74 -11.98 8.17 17.70
C LYS A 74 -12.27 9.68 17.72
N PRO A 75 -11.36 10.51 18.26
CA PRO A 75 -11.57 11.96 18.27
C PRO A 75 -11.76 12.47 16.84
N ALA A 76 -12.67 13.42 16.67
CA ALA A 76 -12.86 14.08 15.39
C ALA A 76 -11.54 14.73 14.95
N PRO A 77 -11.20 14.64 13.65
CA PRO A 77 -9.99 15.28 13.17
C PRO A 77 -10.13 16.80 13.26
N LYS A 78 -9.05 17.49 13.65
CA LYS A 78 -9.03 18.96 13.71
C LYS A 78 -9.21 19.54 12.32
N LEU A 79 -10.09 20.53 12.20
CA LEU A 79 -10.29 21.31 11.00
C LEU A 79 -9.46 22.61 11.05
N PRO A 80 -9.17 23.22 9.90
CA PRO A 80 -8.53 24.55 9.85
C PRO A 80 -9.31 25.61 10.64
N THR A 81 -10.65 25.49 10.69
CA THR A 81 -11.56 26.35 11.44
C THR A 81 -11.45 26.19 12.96
N ASP A 82 -10.97 25.04 13.43
CA ASP A 82 -10.82 24.76 14.87
C ASP A 82 -9.54 25.38 15.44
N LEU A 83 -8.68 25.97 14.59
CA LEU A 83 -7.52 26.69 15.04
C LEU A 83 -7.94 28.01 15.68
N PRO A 84 -7.48 28.32 16.90
CA PRO A 84 -7.76 29.61 17.51
C PRO A 84 -7.13 30.71 16.67
N ALA A 85 -7.87 31.79 16.43
CA ALA A 85 -7.35 32.96 15.73
C ALA A 85 -6.06 33.49 16.41
N PRO A 86 -5.09 33.98 15.63
CA PRO A 86 -3.86 34.54 16.20
C PRO A 86 -4.23 35.69 17.14
N SER A 87 -3.72 35.65 18.38
CA SER A 87 -4.15 36.65 19.38
C SER A 87 -3.82 38.06 18.87
N PRO A 88 -4.65 39.08 19.13
CA PRO A 88 -4.41 40.44 18.65
C PRO A 88 -3.05 41.02 19.12
N LYS A 89 -2.54 40.55 20.26
CA LYS A 89 -1.20 40.91 20.77
C LYS A 89 -0.05 40.38 19.89
N GLN A 90 -0.30 39.40 19.02
CA GLN A 90 0.67 38.84 18.06
C GLN A 90 0.75 39.63 16.76
N ASN A 91 -0.23 40.50 16.48
CA ASN A 91 -0.22 41.36 15.29
C ASN A 91 0.34 42.76 15.58
N LYS A 92 0.50 43.13 16.86
CA LYS A 92 1.18 44.37 17.24
C LYS A 92 2.67 44.25 16.95
N VAL A 93 3.14 44.88 15.89
CA VAL A 93 4.56 45.05 15.60
C VAL A 93 5.11 46.10 16.58
N PRO A 94 6.14 45.78 17.39
CA PRO A 94 6.75 46.79 18.24
C PRO A 94 7.35 47.90 17.38
N THR A 95 6.95 49.14 17.65
CA THR A 95 7.31 50.34 16.87
C THR A 95 8.75 50.80 17.09
N ASN A 96 9.42 50.33 18.15
CA ASN A 96 10.79 50.71 18.48
C ASN A 96 11.73 49.51 18.29
N THR A 97 12.62 49.58 17.30
CA THR A 97 13.56 48.51 16.92
C THR A 97 14.94 48.64 17.56
N LYS A 98 15.16 49.69 18.36
CA LYS A 98 16.51 50.08 18.80
C LYS A 98 17.06 49.25 19.97
N SER A 99 16.22 48.52 20.71
CA SER A 99 16.68 47.68 21.82
C SER A 99 16.94 46.23 21.38
N ALA A 100 18.03 45.62 21.86
CA ALA A 100 18.34 44.22 21.59
C ALA A 100 17.22 43.25 22.04
N ASN A 101 16.49 43.60 23.11
CA ASN A 101 15.34 42.85 23.60
C ASN A 101 14.15 42.91 22.63
N ASP A 102 13.94 44.03 21.92
CA ASP A 102 12.89 44.17 20.91
C ASP A 102 13.19 43.34 19.66
N ALA A 103 14.46 43.23 19.24
CA ALA A 103 14.86 42.34 18.15
C ALA A 103 14.53 40.87 18.46
N LEU A 104 14.84 40.41 19.68
CA LEU A 104 14.49 39.05 20.13
C LEU A 104 12.97 38.83 20.17
N ARG A 105 12.21 39.84 20.61
CA ARG A 105 10.74 39.80 20.65
C ARG A 105 10.15 39.71 19.25
N GLN A 106 10.64 40.50 18.29
CA GLN A 106 10.25 40.44 16.88
C GLN A 106 10.56 39.08 16.26
N TYR A 107 11.74 38.51 16.57
CA TYR A 107 12.10 37.17 16.10
C TYR A 107 11.13 36.11 16.63
N ARG A 108 10.83 36.12 17.93
CA ARG A 108 9.85 35.21 18.53
C ARG A 108 8.45 35.39 17.93
N GLN A 109 8.04 36.61 17.60
CA GLN A 109 6.77 36.91 16.93
C GLN A 109 6.74 36.34 15.51
N LYS A 110 7.79 36.57 14.71
CA LYS A 110 7.95 35.98 13.37
C LYS A 110 7.89 34.45 13.42
N LEU A 111 8.53 33.82 14.42
CA LEU A 111 8.44 32.37 14.62
C LEU A 111 7.03 31.89 14.94
N ARG A 112 6.28 32.60 15.78
CA ARG A 112 4.88 32.24 16.08
C ARG A 112 3.99 32.35 14.84
N GLN A 113 4.14 33.41 14.06
CA GLN A 113 3.42 33.59 12.79
C GLN A 113 3.74 32.44 11.82
N LYS A 114 5.02 32.10 11.64
CA LYS A 114 5.44 30.96 10.82
C LYS A 114 4.87 29.62 11.31
N ARG A 115 4.83 29.39 12.63
CA ARG A 115 4.24 28.16 13.19
C ARG A 115 2.73 28.10 12.95
N TYR A 116 2.03 29.23 13.09
CA TYR A 116 0.59 29.31 12.82
C TYR A 116 0.29 29.05 11.35
N SER A 117 1.00 29.71 10.43
CA SER A 117 0.80 29.51 8.99
C SER A 117 1.05 28.07 8.58
N TYR A 118 2.15 27.47 9.07
CA TYR A 118 2.47 26.06 8.78
C TYR A 118 1.41 25.10 9.33
N MET A 119 0.93 25.34 10.55
CA MET A 119 -0.13 24.52 11.15
C MET A 119 -1.43 24.61 10.35
N HIS A 120 -1.81 25.82 9.94
CA HIS A 120 -3.00 26.04 9.11
C HIS A 120 -2.88 25.38 7.74
N GLU A 121 -1.77 25.60 7.02
CA GLU A 121 -1.50 24.96 5.73
C GLU A 121 -1.48 23.44 5.82
N ASN A 122 -0.90 22.87 6.89
CA ASN A 122 -0.91 21.43 7.10
C ASN A 122 -2.35 20.90 7.28
N LEU A 123 -3.20 21.58 8.06
CA LEU A 123 -4.61 21.17 8.20
C LEU A 123 -5.40 21.30 6.90
N VAL A 124 -5.18 22.38 6.13
CA VAL A 124 -5.83 22.57 4.82
C VAL A 124 -5.41 21.46 3.84
N THR A 125 -4.12 21.13 3.79
CA THR A 125 -3.63 20.06 2.93
C THR A 125 -4.11 18.68 3.37
N GLU A 126 -4.23 18.42 4.67
CA GLU A 126 -4.85 17.20 5.19
C GLU A 126 -6.34 17.11 4.83
N GLN A 127 -7.07 18.21 4.94
CA GLN A 127 -8.49 18.27 4.59
C GLN A 127 -8.70 17.95 3.11
N ARG A 128 -7.98 18.62 2.20
CA ARG A 128 -8.02 18.31 0.76
C ARG A 128 -7.69 16.84 0.47
N LYS A 129 -6.70 16.27 1.17
CA LYS A 129 -6.34 14.85 1.06
C LYS A 129 -7.45 13.91 1.55
N ARG A 130 -8.29 14.34 2.50
CA ARG A 130 -9.44 13.55 2.98
C ARG A 130 -10.61 13.64 2.00
N GLU A 131 -10.93 14.83 1.51
CA GLU A 131 -11.98 15.07 0.52
C GLU A 131 -11.72 14.27 -0.76
N THR A 132 -10.53 14.38 -1.33
CA THR A 132 -10.12 13.59 -2.51
C THR A 132 -10.19 12.07 -2.28
N ARG A 133 -9.87 11.60 -1.07
CA ARG A 133 -10.03 10.17 -0.71
C ARG A 133 -11.51 9.79 -0.60
N GLN A 134 -12.36 10.65 -0.05
CA GLN A 134 -13.80 10.42 0.03
C GLN A 134 -14.42 10.36 -1.36
N GLU A 135 -14.14 11.34 -2.22
CA GLU A 135 -14.59 11.35 -3.61
C GLU A 135 -14.16 10.08 -4.37
N SER A 136 -12.91 9.64 -4.18
CA SER A 136 -12.44 8.41 -4.83
C SER A 136 -13.17 7.15 -4.34
N ARG A 137 -13.56 7.12 -3.05
CA ARG A 137 -14.33 6.02 -2.45
C ARG A 137 -15.76 6.03 -2.94
N GLU A 138 -16.38 7.20 -3.04
CA GLU A 138 -17.74 7.37 -3.55
C GLU A 138 -17.82 6.98 -5.04
N LYS A 139 -16.85 7.39 -5.85
CA LYS A 139 -16.75 6.96 -7.26
C LYS A 139 -16.61 5.43 -7.37
N ALA A 140 -15.77 4.82 -6.53
CA ALA A 140 -15.62 3.38 -6.49
C ALA A 140 -16.92 2.67 -6.06
N HIS A 141 -17.64 3.23 -5.08
CA HIS A 141 -18.92 2.70 -4.62
C HIS A 141 -19.98 2.73 -5.72
N LYS A 142 -20.14 3.88 -6.38
CA LYS A 142 -21.08 4.06 -7.51
C LYS A 142 -20.82 3.05 -8.62
N LEU A 143 -19.54 2.85 -9.00
CA LEU A 143 -19.18 1.87 -10.01
C LEU A 143 -19.56 0.43 -9.59
N VAL A 144 -19.38 0.09 -8.32
CA VAL A 144 -19.79 -1.22 -7.78
C VAL A 144 -21.31 -1.38 -7.80
N GLU A 145 -22.06 -0.34 -7.45
CA GLU A 145 -23.52 -0.32 -7.50
C GLU A 145 -24.05 -0.46 -8.92
N GLU A 146 -23.49 0.28 -9.88
CA GLU A 146 -23.82 0.17 -11.31
C GLU A 146 -23.56 -1.25 -11.82
N ARG A 147 -22.41 -1.84 -11.47
CA ARG A 147 -22.09 -3.23 -11.84
C ARG A 147 -23.09 -4.22 -11.23
N ARG A 148 -23.47 -4.02 -9.98
CA ARG A 148 -24.47 -4.85 -9.30
C ARG A 148 -25.83 -4.75 -9.97
N GLN A 149 -26.26 -3.54 -10.35
CA GLN A 149 -27.53 -3.32 -11.05
C GLN A 149 -27.53 -3.99 -12.42
N LYS A 150 -26.42 -3.91 -13.18
CA LYS A 150 -26.28 -4.61 -14.47
C LYS A 150 -26.45 -6.13 -14.32
N LEU A 151 -25.76 -6.73 -13.34
CA LEU A 151 -25.90 -8.16 -13.06
C LEU A 151 -27.33 -8.57 -12.66
N ILE A 152 -28.03 -7.71 -11.92
CA ILE A 152 -29.44 -7.96 -11.56
C ILE A 152 -30.32 -7.92 -12.81
N LYS A 153 -30.11 -6.95 -13.72
CA LYS A 153 -30.86 -6.85 -14.98
C LYS A 153 -30.60 -8.06 -15.88
N GLU A 154 -29.33 -8.40 -16.11
CA GLU A 154 -28.93 -9.58 -16.89
C GLU A 154 -29.53 -10.87 -16.32
N ARG A 155 -29.55 -11.02 -14.99
CA ARG A 155 -30.18 -12.16 -14.32
C ARG A 155 -31.70 -12.17 -14.52
N ASN A 156 -32.36 -11.03 -14.42
CA ASN A 156 -33.81 -10.94 -14.61
C ASN A 156 -34.19 -11.24 -16.06
N GLU A 157 -33.46 -10.67 -17.04
CA GLU A 157 -33.63 -10.97 -18.46
C GLU A 157 -33.41 -12.46 -18.75
N TYR A 158 -32.42 -13.08 -18.11
CA TYR A 158 -32.19 -14.52 -18.21
C TYR A 158 -33.37 -15.33 -17.67
N ILE A 159 -33.89 -14.97 -16.48
CA ILE A 159 -35.07 -15.62 -15.88
C ILE A 159 -36.31 -15.43 -16.77
N GLU A 160 -36.50 -14.26 -17.37
CA GLU A 160 -37.61 -14.00 -18.30
C GLU A 160 -37.49 -14.84 -19.57
N LYS A 161 -36.29 -14.94 -20.16
CA LYS A 161 -36.02 -15.82 -21.31
C LYS A 161 -36.27 -17.28 -20.98
N LEU A 162 -35.80 -17.75 -19.82
CA LEU A 162 -36.09 -19.09 -19.32
C LEU A 162 -37.58 -19.34 -19.16
N ARG A 163 -38.34 -18.35 -18.69
CA ARG A 163 -39.78 -18.47 -18.50
C ARG A 163 -40.56 -18.45 -19.82
N ALA A 164 -40.07 -17.69 -20.80
CA ALA A 164 -40.68 -17.59 -22.12
C ALA A 164 -40.41 -18.81 -23.01
N ASP A 165 -39.30 -19.52 -22.78
CA ASP A 165 -38.93 -20.73 -23.52
C ASP A 165 -39.29 -22.01 -22.73
N PRO A 166 -40.42 -22.67 -23.05
CA PRO A 166 -40.82 -23.91 -22.39
C PRO A 166 -39.87 -25.09 -22.69
N MET A 167 -39.01 -24.99 -23.70
CA MET A 167 -38.05 -26.02 -24.10
C MET A 167 -36.60 -25.69 -23.69
N SER A 168 -36.39 -24.65 -22.87
CA SER A 168 -35.08 -24.33 -22.31
C SER A 168 -34.49 -25.54 -21.54
N THR A 169 -33.18 -25.76 -21.66
CA THR A 169 -32.46 -26.88 -21.03
C THR A 169 -32.61 -26.94 -19.51
N GLU A 170 -32.88 -25.82 -18.83
CA GLU A 170 -33.19 -25.80 -17.39
C GLU A 170 -34.66 -26.11 -17.05
N ASN A 171 -35.60 -25.88 -17.97
CA ASN A 171 -37.03 -26.25 -17.80
C ASN A 171 -37.33 -27.69 -18.23
N VAL A 172 -36.54 -28.24 -19.16
CA VAL A 172 -36.74 -29.60 -19.67
C VAL A 172 -36.29 -30.66 -18.66
N LEU A 173 -35.39 -30.34 -17.72
CA LEU A 173 -34.97 -31.29 -16.68
C LEU A 173 -34.78 -30.57 -15.35
N ASN A 174 -35.57 -30.94 -14.33
CA ASN A 174 -35.25 -30.60 -12.94
C ASN A 174 -33.86 -31.17 -12.56
N ALA A 175 -33.24 -30.69 -11.47
CA ALA A 175 -32.00 -31.28 -10.92
C ALA A 175 -32.13 -32.79 -10.61
N GLU A 176 -33.36 -33.29 -10.48
CA GLU A 176 -33.72 -34.70 -10.29
C GLU A 176 -33.96 -35.47 -11.61
N GLY A 177 -33.79 -34.83 -12.77
CA GLY A 177 -33.93 -35.45 -14.10
C GLY A 177 -35.35 -35.72 -14.57
N ARG A 178 -36.38 -35.15 -13.92
CA ARG A 178 -37.79 -35.25 -14.35
C ARG A 178 -38.20 -34.05 -15.20
N THR A 179 -38.85 -34.32 -16.33
CA THR A 179 -39.49 -33.33 -17.22
C THR A 179 -40.79 -32.84 -16.60
N LEU A 180 -41.00 -31.52 -16.53
CA LEU A 180 -42.25 -30.90 -16.02
C LEU A 180 -43.42 -30.92 -17.03
N MET A 181 -43.27 -31.57 -18.19
CA MET A 181 -44.35 -31.80 -19.14
C MET A 181 -45.26 -32.92 -18.60
N PRO A 182 -46.51 -32.65 -18.16
CA PRO A 182 -47.33 -33.64 -17.44
C PRO A 182 -47.90 -34.76 -18.33
N ASN A 183 -47.72 -34.69 -19.65
CA ASN A 183 -48.46 -35.52 -20.60
C ASN A 183 -47.56 -36.15 -21.69
N LEU A 184 -46.52 -36.90 -21.30
CA LEU A 184 -45.86 -37.83 -22.22
C LEU A 184 -45.99 -39.25 -21.64
N PRO A 185 -46.62 -40.20 -22.38
CA PRO A 185 -46.85 -41.55 -21.90
C PRO A 185 -45.53 -42.27 -21.63
N GLU A 186 -45.48 -42.94 -20.49
CA GLU A 186 -44.31 -43.41 -19.75
C GLU A 186 -43.67 -44.70 -20.32
N GLU A 187 -43.73 -44.92 -21.65
CA GLU A 187 -43.44 -46.24 -22.24
C GLU A 187 -42.03 -46.41 -22.85
N ALA A 188 -41.07 -45.50 -22.62
CA ALA A 188 -39.77 -45.58 -23.30
C ALA A 188 -38.52 -45.35 -22.42
N GLN A 189 -38.50 -45.85 -21.17
CA GLN A 189 -37.31 -45.72 -20.30
C GLN A 189 -36.77 -47.05 -19.72
N ASN A 190 -36.80 -48.13 -20.50
CA ASN A 190 -35.91 -49.27 -20.27
C ASN A 190 -34.93 -49.40 -21.44
N GLY A 191 -33.87 -48.60 -21.40
CA GLY A 191 -32.78 -48.63 -22.36
C GLY A 191 -31.46 -48.36 -21.65
N ASP A 192 -30.79 -49.44 -21.25
CA ASP A 192 -29.38 -49.43 -20.86
C ASP A 192 -28.54 -48.87 -22.01
N GLY A 193 -28.18 -47.59 -21.91
CA GLY A 193 -27.49 -46.86 -22.97
C GLY A 193 -26.53 -45.84 -22.40
N LYS A 194 -25.24 -46.18 -22.44
CA LYS A 194 -24.09 -45.34 -22.08
C LYS A 194 -24.30 -43.87 -22.47
N LYS A 195 -24.22 -42.97 -21.49
CA LYS A 195 -24.28 -41.51 -21.67
C LYS A 195 -23.19 -41.03 -22.65
N PRO A 196 -23.50 -40.45 -23.81
CA PRO A 196 -22.53 -39.68 -24.57
C PRO A 196 -22.39 -38.30 -23.91
N ARG A 197 -21.18 -37.98 -23.42
CA ARG A 197 -20.82 -36.61 -23.03
C ARG A 197 -20.68 -35.77 -24.30
N LEU A 198 -21.78 -35.20 -24.78
CA LEU A 198 -21.76 -34.17 -25.81
C LEU A 198 -21.34 -32.84 -25.19
N HIS A 199 -20.04 -32.56 -25.24
CA HIS A 199 -19.54 -31.18 -25.16
C HIS A 199 -19.81 -30.52 -26.50
N THR A 200 -20.87 -29.73 -26.61
CA THR A 200 -21.07 -28.80 -27.73
C THR A 200 -20.01 -27.72 -27.66
N LEU A 201 -19.02 -27.86 -28.54
CA LEU A 201 -17.97 -26.89 -28.83
C LEU A 201 -18.58 -25.75 -29.65
N GLU A 202 -19.00 -24.67 -28.99
CA GLU A 202 -19.04 -23.38 -29.67
C GLU A 202 -17.61 -22.80 -29.75
N PRO A 203 -17.07 -22.52 -30.95
CA PRO A 203 -15.75 -21.95 -31.10
C PRO A 203 -15.81 -20.44 -30.82
N GLY A 204 -15.68 -20.04 -29.55
CA GLY A 204 -15.64 -18.61 -29.23
C GLY A 204 -15.33 -18.23 -27.79
N TYR A 205 -15.66 -19.08 -26.82
CA TYR A 205 -15.37 -18.78 -25.43
C TYR A 205 -14.05 -19.43 -25.04
N LYS A 206 -13.02 -18.61 -24.81
CA LYS A 206 -11.83 -19.01 -24.04
C LYS A 206 -12.30 -19.38 -22.63
N LEU A 207 -12.80 -20.60 -22.46
CA LEU A 207 -13.04 -21.20 -21.15
C LEU A 207 -11.73 -21.01 -20.39
N GLN A 208 -11.79 -20.22 -19.31
CA GLN A 208 -10.62 -20.06 -18.47
C GLN A 208 -10.19 -21.47 -18.08
N PRO A 209 -8.91 -21.83 -18.26
CA PRO A 209 -8.45 -23.16 -17.93
C PRO A 209 -8.88 -23.45 -16.48
N PRO A 210 -9.36 -24.67 -16.20
CA PRO A 210 -9.82 -25.02 -14.86
C PRO A 210 -8.74 -24.61 -13.87
N ARG A 211 -9.16 -23.99 -12.75
CA ARG A 211 -8.24 -23.54 -11.70
C ARG A 211 -7.62 -24.78 -11.04
N VAL A 212 -6.59 -25.33 -11.67
CA VAL A 212 -5.78 -26.39 -11.11
C VAL A 212 -4.88 -25.75 -10.06
N SER A 213 -5.21 -25.93 -8.79
CA SER A 213 -4.27 -25.67 -7.71
C SER A 213 -3.18 -26.75 -7.80
N VAL A 214 -2.15 -26.50 -8.62
CA VAL A 214 -0.98 -27.37 -8.66
C VAL A 214 -0.30 -27.29 -7.30
N SER A 215 -0.44 -28.34 -6.49
CA SER A 215 0.27 -28.48 -5.24
C SER A 215 1.75 -28.68 -5.55
N ILE A 216 2.54 -27.62 -5.45
CA ILE A 216 3.98 -27.70 -5.64
C ILE A 216 4.56 -28.59 -4.52
N PRO A 217 5.34 -29.65 -4.82
CA PRO A 217 5.98 -30.49 -3.82
C PRO A 217 6.84 -29.67 -2.84
N ARG A 218 6.93 -30.11 -1.58
CA ARG A 218 7.67 -29.40 -0.53
C ARG A 218 9.14 -29.17 -0.91
N GLU A 219 9.79 -30.18 -1.48
CA GLU A 219 11.21 -30.11 -1.92
C GLU A 219 11.43 -29.05 -3.00
N ALA A 220 10.55 -28.99 -4.00
CA ALA A 220 10.63 -27.97 -5.06
C ALA A 220 10.42 -26.55 -4.50
N ASN A 221 9.55 -26.40 -3.49
CA ASN A 221 9.34 -25.13 -2.83
C ASN A 221 10.55 -24.70 -1.97
N GLU A 222 11.23 -25.66 -1.33
CA GLU A 222 12.47 -25.41 -0.58
C GLU A 222 13.61 -24.96 -1.50
N LEU A 223 13.82 -25.62 -2.63
CA LEU A 223 14.82 -25.22 -3.64
C LEU A 223 14.55 -23.80 -4.16
N ARG A 224 13.29 -23.52 -4.52
CA ARG A 224 12.87 -22.19 -4.96
C ARG A 224 13.08 -21.12 -3.89
N ASN A 225 12.85 -21.45 -2.61
CA ASN A 225 13.10 -20.53 -1.51
C ASN A 225 14.61 -20.29 -1.31
N LYS A 226 15.45 -21.31 -1.45
CA LYS A 226 16.92 -21.17 -1.43
C LYS A 226 17.40 -20.24 -2.55
N GLU A 227 16.89 -20.40 -3.77
CA GLU A 227 17.21 -19.49 -4.89
C GLU A 227 16.75 -18.05 -4.63
N ARG A 228 15.54 -17.86 -4.11
CA ARG A 228 15.05 -16.51 -3.74
C ARG A 228 15.94 -15.84 -2.70
N VAL A 229 16.43 -16.59 -1.72
CA VAL A 229 17.37 -16.08 -0.72
C VAL A 229 18.72 -15.74 -1.36
N LYS A 230 19.26 -16.61 -2.23
CA LYS A 230 20.49 -16.33 -3.00
C LYS A 230 20.36 -15.05 -3.82
N ASN A 231 19.28 -14.89 -4.59
CA ASN A 231 19.06 -13.70 -5.42
C ASN A 231 18.90 -12.43 -4.58
N ARG A 232 18.26 -12.53 -3.40
CA ARG A 232 18.16 -11.43 -2.44
C ARG A 232 19.52 -11.03 -1.86
N ASN A 233 20.38 -12.01 -1.57
CA ASN A 233 21.72 -11.74 -1.05
C ASN A 233 22.60 -11.12 -2.13
N LEU A 234 22.57 -11.66 -3.34
CA LEU A 234 23.31 -11.12 -4.48
C LEU A 234 22.93 -9.66 -4.80
N THR A 235 21.64 -9.32 -4.77
CA THR A 235 21.20 -7.93 -4.95
C THR A 235 21.63 -7.02 -3.80
N ARG A 236 21.71 -7.53 -2.57
CA ARG A 236 22.25 -6.78 -1.42
C ARG A 236 23.76 -6.57 -1.53
N GLU A 237 24.49 -7.58 -2.00
CA GLU A 237 25.94 -7.52 -2.23
C GLU A 237 26.27 -6.49 -3.31
N GLN A 238 25.57 -6.51 -4.45
CA GLN A 238 25.72 -5.47 -5.49
C GLN A 238 25.42 -4.06 -4.97
N GLN A 239 24.37 -3.91 -4.15
CA GLN A 239 24.08 -2.62 -3.51
C GLN A 239 25.15 -2.22 -2.49
N HIS A 240 25.84 -3.16 -1.88
CA HIS A 240 26.94 -2.90 -0.96
C HIS A 240 28.20 -2.48 -1.72
N GLU A 241 28.55 -3.20 -2.78
CA GLU A 241 29.68 -2.89 -3.66
C GLU A 241 29.54 -1.50 -4.29
N THR A 242 28.36 -1.16 -4.83
CA THR A 242 28.10 0.17 -5.38
C THR A 242 28.26 1.29 -4.34
N ARG A 243 27.84 1.05 -3.08
CA ARG A 243 28.08 1.99 -1.98
C ARG A 243 29.57 2.09 -1.62
N MET A 244 30.30 0.98 -1.62
CA MET A 244 31.75 0.98 -1.37
C MET A 244 32.50 1.74 -2.46
N GLN A 245 32.16 1.53 -3.72
CA GLN A 245 32.71 2.27 -4.85
C GLN A 245 32.44 3.78 -4.70
N ALA A 246 31.21 4.17 -4.37
CA ALA A 246 30.89 5.58 -4.13
C ALA A 246 31.69 6.18 -2.96
N LEU A 247 31.93 5.43 -1.89
CA LEU A 247 32.78 5.87 -0.77
C LEU A 247 34.25 5.96 -1.16
N MET A 248 34.76 5.05 -1.99
CA MET A 248 36.11 5.15 -2.55
C MET A 248 36.25 6.38 -3.43
N THR A 249 35.28 6.67 -4.30
CA THR A 249 35.25 7.90 -5.09
C THR A 249 35.26 9.14 -4.18
N LEU A 250 34.40 9.17 -3.16
CA LEU A 250 34.35 10.27 -2.20
C LEU A 250 35.67 10.41 -1.42
N TYR A 251 36.35 9.31 -1.10
CA TYR A 251 37.66 9.33 -0.48
C TYR A 251 38.71 9.95 -1.41
N HIS A 252 38.72 9.61 -2.70
CA HIS A 252 39.61 10.22 -3.68
C HIS A 252 39.29 11.71 -3.91
N GLU A 253 38.01 12.08 -3.88
CA GLU A 253 37.54 13.47 -3.99
C GLU A 253 37.79 14.27 -2.70
N SER A 254 37.98 13.62 -1.55
CA SER A 254 38.12 14.30 -0.26
C SER A 254 39.30 15.27 -0.20
N ALA A 255 40.34 15.06 -1.03
CA ALA A 255 41.46 15.98 -1.19
C ALA A 255 41.04 17.37 -1.72
N SER A 256 39.91 17.45 -2.43
CA SER A 256 39.33 18.69 -2.96
C SER A 256 38.38 19.38 -1.97
N PHE A 257 38.06 18.75 -0.84
CA PHE A 257 37.10 19.31 0.10
C PHE A 257 37.64 20.59 0.75
N VAL A 258 36.75 21.55 0.92
CA VAL A 258 37.10 22.85 1.51
C VAL A 258 37.26 22.70 3.02
N HIS A 259 38.39 23.16 3.53
CA HIS A 259 38.82 23.18 4.92
C HIS A 259 39.33 24.59 5.23
N TYR A 260 39.37 24.98 6.52
CA TYR A 260 39.80 26.34 6.89
C TYR A 260 41.20 26.71 6.37
N GLY A 261 42.11 25.72 6.25
CA GLY A 261 43.45 25.95 5.72
C GLY A 261 43.55 26.10 4.20
N ASN A 262 42.61 25.54 3.41
CA ASN A 262 42.64 25.61 1.93
C ASN A 262 41.57 26.57 1.36
N LEU A 263 40.72 27.16 2.21
CA LEU A 263 39.61 28.02 1.82
C LEU A 263 40.05 29.16 0.88
N ASN A 264 41.06 29.93 1.26
CA ASN A 264 41.52 31.08 0.45
C ASN A 264 42.04 30.64 -0.92
N LYS A 265 42.77 29.52 -1.00
CA LYS A 265 43.27 28.96 -2.25
C LYS A 265 42.12 28.55 -3.18
N MET A 266 41.10 27.89 -2.63
CA MET A 266 39.90 27.50 -3.39
C MET A 266 39.08 28.71 -3.84
N VAL A 267 38.97 29.75 -3.02
CA VAL A 267 38.31 31.01 -3.39
C VAL A 267 39.02 31.67 -4.58
N HIS A 268 40.35 31.77 -4.54
CA HIS A 268 41.11 32.32 -5.67
C HIS A 268 40.95 31.50 -6.94
N GLN A 269 41.08 30.17 -6.86
CA GLN A 269 40.85 29.30 -8.01
C GLN A 269 39.44 29.43 -8.57
N CYS A 270 38.42 29.58 -7.72
CA CYS A 270 37.04 29.77 -8.15
C CYS A 270 36.85 31.13 -8.84
N VAL A 271 37.46 32.20 -8.32
CA VAL A 271 37.42 33.53 -8.96
C VAL A 271 38.13 33.51 -10.31
N ASP A 272 39.28 32.83 -10.41
CA ASP A 272 40.03 32.68 -11.67
C ASP A 272 39.24 31.85 -12.70
N VAL A 273 38.51 30.82 -12.25
CA VAL A 273 37.62 30.03 -13.11
C VAL A 273 36.37 30.80 -13.51
N LEU A 274 35.82 31.64 -12.64
CA LEU A 274 34.69 32.52 -12.98
C LEU A 274 35.09 33.63 -13.96
N ALA A 275 36.37 33.97 -14.05
CA ALA A 275 36.90 34.84 -15.10
C ALA A 275 36.91 34.15 -16.47
N ILE A 276 36.82 32.82 -16.52
CA ILE A 276 36.59 32.07 -17.75
C ILE A 276 35.09 32.17 -18.08
N SER A 277 34.78 32.74 -19.25
CA SER A 277 33.42 32.85 -19.76
C SER A 277 32.73 31.49 -19.69
N GLN A 278 31.61 31.39 -18.98
CA GLN A 278 30.79 30.19 -19.00
C GLN A 278 30.40 29.92 -20.46
N PRO A 279 30.57 28.69 -20.97
CA PRO A 279 30.24 28.40 -22.34
C PRO A 279 28.75 28.70 -22.57
N SER A 280 28.47 29.50 -23.60
CA SER A 280 27.10 29.83 -23.95
C SER A 280 26.33 28.56 -24.36
N LEU A 281 25.00 28.60 -24.28
CA LEU A 281 24.17 27.48 -24.75
C LEU A 281 24.52 27.11 -26.20
N THR A 282 24.82 28.12 -27.02
CA THR A 282 25.26 28.00 -28.41
C THR A 282 26.61 27.26 -28.50
N GLU A 283 27.60 27.64 -27.70
CA GLU A 283 28.89 26.95 -27.65
C GLU A 283 28.77 25.50 -27.12
N MET A 284 27.82 25.23 -26.21
CA MET A 284 27.54 23.85 -25.78
C MET A 284 26.91 23.03 -26.91
N THR A 285 25.99 23.60 -27.68
CA THR A 285 25.38 22.93 -28.84
C THR A 285 26.37 22.75 -29.98
N ASP A 286 27.23 23.73 -30.21
CA ASP A 286 28.28 23.68 -31.23
C ASP A 286 29.34 22.66 -30.84
N ASN A 287 29.78 22.61 -29.58
CA ASN A 287 30.64 21.53 -29.08
C ASN A 287 29.98 20.14 -29.16
N LEU A 288 28.65 20.05 -29.00
CA LEU A 288 27.91 18.79 -29.16
C LEU A 288 27.89 18.34 -30.62
N ASN A 289 27.78 19.30 -31.54
CA ASN A 289 27.79 19.07 -32.98
C ASN A 289 29.21 18.77 -33.50
N ASP A 290 30.23 19.49 -33.01
CA ASP A 290 31.64 19.37 -33.37
C ASP A 290 32.28 18.08 -32.83
N ASN A 291 31.84 17.61 -31.64
CA ASN A 291 32.17 16.27 -31.14
C ASN A 291 31.36 15.14 -31.83
N GLY A 292 30.71 15.48 -32.95
CA GLY A 292 30.14 14.54 -33.90
C GLY A 292 28.63 14.32 -33.77
N GLY A 293 27.91 14.95 -32.82
CA GLY A 293 26.44 14.89 -32.72
C GLY A 293 25.82 13.48 -32.55
N VAL A 294 26.62 12.41 -32.60
CA VAL A 294 26.16 11.04 -32.43
C VAL A 294 26.10 10.79 -30.94
N ILE A 295 24.92 11.02 -30.36
CA ILE A 295 24.53 10.29 -29.16
C ILE A 295 24.65 8.82 -29.55
N THR A 296 25.72 8.15 -29.12
CA THR A 296 25.90 6.74 -29.40
C THR A 296 24.66 5.97 -28.94
N GLY A 297 24.24 4.93 -29.65
CA GLY A 297 23.04 4.17 -29.27
C GLY A 297 23.09 3.67 -27.81
N ALA A 298 24.29 3.48 -27.27
CA ALA A 298 24.53 3.17 -25.87
C ALA A 298 24.25 4.35 -24.93
N GLU A 299 24.63 5.57 -25.31
CA GLU A 299 24.38 6.78 -24.54
C GLU A 299 22.90 7.20 -24.60
N SER A 300 22.23 7.02 -25.74
CA SER A 300 20.79 7.24 -25.85
C SER A 300 20.01 6.21 -25.03
N ALA A 301 20.47 4.94 -25.01
CA ALA A 301 19.94 3.90 -24.14
C ALA A 301 20.15 4.23 -22.65
N ARG A 302 21.32 4.74 -22.25
CA ARG A 302 21.57 5.18 -20.87
C ARG A 302 20.68 6.36 -20.48
N ARG A 303 20.58 7.40 -21.32
CA ARG A 303 19.71 8.56 -21.06
C ARG A 303 18.24 8.18 -21.00
N THR A 304 17.78 7.23 -21.83
CA THR A 304 16.41 6.72 -21.77
C THR A 304 16.17 5.87 -20.51
N ILE A 305 17.15 5.10 -20.05
CA ILE A 305 17.08 4.38 -18.77
C ILE A 305 17.09 5.36 -17.58
N GLU A 306 17.93 6.39 -17.61
CA GLU A 306 17.97 7.44 -16.58
C GLU A 306 16.65 8.23 -16.52
N MET A 307 16.14 8.68 -17.68
CA MET A 307 14.81 9.28 -17.79
C MET A 307 13.71 8.35 -17.28
N ARG A 308 13.76 7.06 -17.67
CA ARG A 308 12.80 6.05 -17.19
C ARG A 308 12.87 5.91 -15.67
N ASN A 309 14.05 5.87 -15.08
CA ASN A 309 14.26 5.74 -13.63
C ASN A 309 13.79 7.00 -12.88
N MET A 310 14.11 8.20 -13.40
CA MET A 310 13.63 9.48 -12.86
C MET A 310 12.10 9.60 -12.94
N LEU A 311 11.50 9.15 -14.04
CA LEU A 311 10.05 9.23 -14.27
C LEU A 311 9.26 8.09 -13.59
N GLN A 312 9.86 6.92 -13.38
CA GLN A 312 9.25 5.86 -12.57
C GLN A 312 9.30 6.20 -11.07
N GLY A 313 10.35 6.89 -10.59
CA GLY A 313 10.43 7.41 -9.22
C GLY A 313 9.42 8.52 -8.90
N THR A 314 8.90 9.20 -9.93
CA THR A 314 7.88 10.25 -9.78
C THR A 314 6.45 9.75 -9.91
N ALA A 315 6.23 8.44 -10.13
CA ALA A 315 4.93 7.76 -10.01
C ALA A 315 4.54 7.56 -8.53
N GLY A 316 4.65 8.61 -7.73
CA GLY A 316 4.07 8.68 -6.40
C GLY A 316 2.59 9.01 -6.47
N ARG A 317 1.94 9.00 -5.30
CA ARG A 317 0.50 9.20 -5.08
C ARG A 317 -0.09 10.53 -5.61
N GLN A 318 0.74 11.44 -6.13
CA GLN A 318 0.33 12.61 -6.89
C GLN A 318 0.62 12.34 -8.36
N SER A 319 -0.43 12.11 -9.14
CA SER A 319 -0.45 11.60 -10.51
C SER A 319 0.25 12.51 -11.53
N LYS A 320 1.57 12.63 -11.47
CA LYS A 320 2.33 13.02 -12.65
C LYS A 320 2.50 11.78 -13.52
N VAL A 321 2.22 11.95 -14.80
CA VAL A 321 2.18 10.89 -15.81
C VAL A 321 3.57 10.25 -15.89
N GLY A 322 3.71 9.00 -15.46
CA GLY A 322 4.98 8.27 -15.57
C GLY A 322 5.39 8.06 -17.02
N TYR A 323 6.62 7.57 -17.25
CA TYR A 323 7.17 7.36 -18.60
C TYR A 323 6.22 6.60 -19.55
N GLU A 324 5.55 5.55 -19.04
CA GLU A 324 4.54 4.78 -19.78
C GLU A 324 3.30 5.62 -20.19
N GLY A 325 2.87 6.55 -19.34
CA GLY A 325 1.76 7.43 -19.64
C GLY A 325 2.13 8.54 -20.63
N LEU A 326 3.38 9.00 -20.64
CA LEU A 326 3.90 9.93 -21.65
C LEU A 326 4.00 9.25 -23.02
N LEU A 327 4.44 7.99 -23.06
CA LEU A 327 4.41 7.18 -24.28
C LEU A 327 2.98 6.99 -24.80
N ARG A 328 2.02 6.73 -23.89
CA ARG A 328 0.62 6.61 -24.25
C ARG A 328 0.04 7.91 -24.80
N TRP A 329 0.31 9.04 -24.13
CA TRP A 329 -0.10 10.37 -24.57
C TRP A 329 0.51 10.74 -25.93
N LYS A 330 1.79 10.43 -26.15
CA LYS A 330 2.46 10.64 -27.44
C LYS A 330 1.84 9.77 -28.54
N LYS A 331 1.43 8.54 -28.24
CA LYS A 331 0.75 7.66 -29.21
C LYS A 331 -0.68 8.14 -29.52
N GLU A 332 -1.37 8.70 -28.54
CA GLU A 332 -2.72 9.25 -28.69
C GLU A 332 -2.72 10.59 -29.45
N ASN A 333 -1.69 11.42 -29.29
CA ASN A 333 -1.64 12.78 -29.88
C ASN A 333 -0.64 12.95 -31.04
N GLY A 334 0.31 12.04 -31.23
CA GLY A 334 1.33 12.09 -32.27
C GLY A 334 1.05 11.21 -33.48
N GLY A 335 -0.12 10.56 -33.55
CA GLY A 335 -0.52 9.66 -34.63
C GLY A 335 -1.04 10.34 -35.90
N SER A 336 -0.84 11.65 -36.07
CA SER A 336 -1.35 12.40 -37.23
C SER A 336 -0.28 12.87 -38.24
N GLU A 337 0.99 12.54 -38.04
CA GLU A 337 2.08 12.96 -38.96
C GLU A 337 2.45 11.92 -40.04
N GLU A 338 1.79 10.76 -40.10
CA GLU A 338 2.09 9.69 -41.08
C GLU A 338 1.13 9.66 -42.30
N GLN A 339 0.41 10.76 -42.58
CA GLN A 339 -0.44 10.91 -43.78
C GLN A 339 -0.23 12.25 -44.52
N ALA A 340 1.03 12.63 -44.73
CA ALA A 340 1.38 13.66 -45.73
C ALA A 340 2.43 13.10 -46.70
#